data_AF-A0A0L0F9M9-F1
#
_entry.id   AF-A0A0L0F9M9-F1
#
_cell.length_a   1.000
_cell.length_b   1.000
_cell.length_c   1.000
_cell.angle_alpha   90.00
_cell.angle_beta   90.00
_cell.angle_gamma   90.00
#
_symmetry.space_group_name_H-M   'P 1'
#
loop_
_entity.id
_entity.type
_entity.pdbx_description
1 polymer ?
#
loop_
_entity_poly.entity_id
_entity_poly.type
_entity_poly.pdbx_seq_one_letter_code
_entity_poly.pdbx_strand_id
1 'polypeptide(L)'
;MGREALQSKDYARAVFNFDKALEMAPGDKNTIYLRLEALLGNKKYELVCNDAAALLRDNAQDAEAMYLRGLALYYQGNCDSALNHLVQCLKSHPDHTKARNMRKVIKAVEASKKAGNEAYKSRKYDEAFALYTEAIEADENNTYTNSRLYSNRAAVLQQQKKFEAAIADCDRCVELDPNFVKAYTRRAKCKLESEQYDDAVKDYEKAASLDESNR
;
A
#
# COMPACT_ATOMS: atom_id res chain seq x y z
N MET A 1 19.96 1.16 -21.37
CA MET A 1 19.97 2.07 -20.19
C MET A 1 18.65 2.09 -19.41
N GLY A 2 17.54 2.66 -19.91
CA GLY A 2 16.28 2.75 -19.13
C GLY A 2 15.65 1.39 -18.74
N ARG A 3 15.53 0.47 -19.70
CA ARG A 3 15.00 -0.88 -19.46
C ARG A 3 15.88 -1.73 -18.54
N GLU A 4 17.20 -1.60 -18.66
CA GLU A 4 18.17 -2.30 -17.79
C GLU A 4 18.04 -1.80 -16.34
N ALA A 5 17.92 -0.48 -16.14
CA ALA A 5 17.69 0.10 -14.82
C ALA A 5 16.37 -0.37 -14.21
N LEU A 6 15.31 -0.51 -15.02
CA LEU A 6 14.03 -1.06 -14.58
C LEU A 6 14.16 -2.53 -14.14
N GLN A 7 14.91 -3.35 -14.90
CA GLN A 7 15.18 -4.74 -14.54
C GLN A 7 16.02 -4.88 -13.27
N SER A 8 17.00 -3.99 -13.07
CA SER A 8 17.81 -3.94 -11.85
C SER A 8 17.09 -3.27 -10.66
N LYS A 9 15.81 -2.90 -10.82
CA LYS A 9 14.99 -2.17 -9.84
C LYS A 9 15.59 -0.82 -9.41
N ASP A 10 16.50 -0.25 -10.21
CA ASP A 10 16.93 1.14 -10.07
C ASP A 10 15.88 2.05 -10.72
N TYR A 11 14.74 2.17 -10.02
CA TYR A 11 13.58 2.88 -10.54
C TYR A 11 13.85 4.37 -10.74
N ALA A 12 14.67 5.01 -9.90
CA ALA A 12 15.02 6.41 -10.05
C ALA A 12 15.79 6.66 -11.36
N ARG A 13 16.79 5.81 -11.65
CA ARG A 13 17.54 5.88 -12.91
C ARG A 13 16.67 5.50 -14.11
N ALA A 14 15.77 4.52 -13.95
CA ALA A 14 14.82 4.15 -15.00
C ALA A 14 13.93 5.34 -15.38
N VAL A 15 13.31 6.00 -14.39
CA VAL A 15 12.49 7.21 -14.60
C VAL A 15 13.27 8.28 -15.33
N PHE A 16 14.47 8.64 -14.84
CA PHE A 16 15.32 9.65 -15.48
C PHE A 16 15.61 9.35 -16.96
N ASN A 17 15.95 8.09 -17.28
CA ASN A 17 16.22 7.69 -18.65
C ASN A 17 14.98 7.73 -19.54
N PHE A 18 13.82 7.35 -19.02
CA PHE A 18 12.57 7.42 -19.79
C PHE A 18 12.08 8.86 -19.97
N ASP A 19 12.25 9.74 -18.97
CA ASP A 19 12.01 11.18 -19.12
C ASP A 19 12.84 11.75 -20.27
N LYS A 20 14.14 11.44 -20.31
CA LYS A 20 15.03 11.87 -21.40
C LYS A 20 14.63 11.32 -22.76
N ALA A 21 14.15 10.08 -22.84
CA ALA A 21 13.65 9.52 -24.08
C ALA A 21 12.36 10.23 -24.56
N LEU A 22 11.47 10.61 -23.63
CA LEU A 22 10.24 11.33 -23.94
C LEU A 22 10.48 12.80 -24.33
N GLU A 23 11.58 13.43 -23.91
CA GLU A 23 11.98 14.74 -24.44
C GLU A 23 12.23 14.67 -25.96
N MET A 24 12.77 13.55 -26.46
CA MET A 24 13.04 13.34 -27.88
C MET A 24 11.81 12.84 -28.66
N ALA A 25 10.96 12.05 -28.01
CA ALA A 25 9.76 11.46 -28.61
C ALA A 25 8.57 11.47 -27.62
N PRO A 26 7.88 12.61 -27.45
CA PRO A 26 6.85 12.77 -26.41
C PRO A 26 5.63 11.84 -26.55
N GLY A 27 5.36 11.34 -27.76
CA GLY A 27 4.20 10.49 -28.06
C GLY A 27 4.45 8.99 -28.00
N ASP A 28 5.66 8.52 -27.64
CA ASP A 28 5.96 7.09 -27.61
C ASP A 28 5.27 6.39 -26.42
N LYS A 29 4.10 5.80 -26.69
CA LYS A 29 3.28 5.10 -25.68
C LYS A 29 4.04 4.01 -24.93
N ASN A 30 4.92 3.28 -25.60
CA ASN A 30 5.70 2.21 -24.94
C ASN A 30 6.64 2.79 -23.88
N THR A 31 7.34 3.88 -24.21
CA THR A 31 8.21 4.57 -23.24
C THR A 31 7.41 5.20 -22.11
N ILE A 32 6.20 5.72 -22.38
CA ILE A 32 5.29 6.21 -21.33
C ILE A 32 4.92 5.08 -20.37
N TYR A 33 4.50 3.90 -20.84
CA TYR A 33 4.14 2.79 -19.95
C TYR A 33 5.34 2.32 -19.10
N LEU A 34 6.53 2.17 -19.71
CA LEU A 34 7.75 1.79 -18.98
C LEU A 34 8.12 2.82 -17.92
N ARG A 35 7.90 4.11 -18.20
CA ARG A 35 8.06 5.18 -17.21
C ARG A 35 7.05 5.07 -16.09
N LEU A 36 5.79 4.76 -16.38
CA LEU A 36 4.76 4.57 -15.34
C LEU A 36 5.06 3.36 -14.45
N GLU A 37 5.54 2.25 -15.02
CA GLU A 37 6.03 1.09 -14.26
C GLU A 37 7.20 1.48 -13.34
N ALA A 38 8.15 2.28 -13.85
CA ALA A 38 9.26 2.78 -13.05
C ALA A 38 8.79 3.73 -11.93
N LEU A 39 7.82 4.61 -12.21
CA LEU A 39 7.22 5.51 -11.22
C LEU A 39 6.47 4.73 -10.11
N LEU A 40 5.76 3.65 -10.47
CA LEU A 40 5.14 2.74 -9.51
C LEU A 40 6.20 2.13 -8.57
N GLY A 41 7.27 1.57 -9.14
CA GLY A 41 8.39 1.01 -8.36
C GLY A 41 9.08 2.06 -7.47
N ASN A 42 9.15 3.30 -7.93
CA ASN A 42 9.67 4.45 -7.17
C ASN A 42 8.63 5.08 -6.22
N LYS A 43 7.48 4.44 -6.01
CA LYS A 43 6.39 4.88 -5.13
C LYS A 43 5.83 6.27 -5.44
N LYS A 44 5.93 6.72 -6.69
CA LYS A 44 5.40 8.01 -7.18
C LYS A 44 3.98 7.85 -7.73
N TYR A 45 3.08 7.36 -6.90
CA TYR A 45 1.73 6.96 -7.30
C TYR A 45 0.88 8.10 -7.87
N GLU A 46 0.99 9.31 -7.31
CA GLU A 46 0.29 10.51 -7.81
C GLU A 46 0.64 10.82 -9.27
N LEU A 47 1.93 10.74 -9.63
CA LEU A 47 2.38 10.95 -11.01
C LEU A 47 1.83 9.88 -11.94
N VAL A 48 1.82 8.62 -11.50
CA VAL A 48 1.23 7.51 -12.27
C VAL A 48 -0.26 7.75 -12.52
N CYS A 49 -1.01 8.16 -11.49
CA CYS A 49 -2.43 8.47 -11.60
C CYS A 49 -2.70 9.59 -12.61
N ASN A 50 -1.92 10.68 -12.56
CA ASN A 50 -2.09 11.83 -13.45
C ASN A 50 -1.78 11.50 -14.91
N ASP A 51 -0.66 10.81 -15.16
CA ASP A 51 -0.20 10.48 -16.50
C ASP A 51 -1.06 9.39 -17.13
N ALA A 52 -1.45 8.36 -16.37
CA ALA A 52 -2.41 7.36 -16.82
C ALA A 52 -3.79 7.99 -17.09
N ALA A 53 -4.21 9.00 -16.32
CA ALA A 53 -5.44 9.73 -16.61
C ALA A 53 -5.35 10.50 -17.94
N ALA A 54 -4.18 11.02 -18.31
CA ALA A 54 -3.97 11.66 -19.61
C ALA A 54 -4.12 10.66 -20.77
N LEU A 55 -3.53 9.47 -20.64
CA LEU A 55 -3.68 8.38 -21.62
C LEU A 55 -5.15 7.96 -21.78
N LEU A 56 -5.89 7.88 -20.67
CA LEU A 56 -7.31 7.51 -20.70
C LEU A 56 -8.23 8.60 -21.28
N ARG A 57 -7.79 9.87 -21.31
CA ARG A 57 -8.51 10.93 -22.03
C ARG A 57 -8.34 10.80 -23.55
N ASP A 58 -7.16 10.37 -24.00
CA ASP A 58 -6.87 10.09 -25.42
C ASP A 58 -7.57 8.81 -25.88
N ASN A 59 -7.44 7.73 -25.10
CA ASN A 59 -8.08 6.46 -25.35
C ASN A 59 -8.69 5.87 -24.07
N ALA A 60 -10.01 6.02 -23.93
CA ALA A 60 -10.76 5.52 -22.79
C ALA A 60 -10.79 3.98 -22.68
N GLN A 61 -10.27 3.23 -23.66
CA GLN A 61 -10.17 1.76 -23.64
C GLN A 61 -8.74 1.25 -23.47
N ASP A 62 -7.78 2.13 -23.16
CA ASP A 62 -6.38 1.76 -22.93
C ASP A 62 -6.24 0.85 -21.68
N ALA A 63 -6.02 -0.44 -21.94
CA ALA A 63 -5.98 -1.47 -20.91
C ALA A 63 -4.81 -1.28 -19.94
N GLU A 64 -3.64 -0.93 -20.46
CA GLU A 64 -2.42 -0.79 -19.66
C GLU A 64 -2.51 0.47 -18.80
N ALA A 65 -3.04 1.57 -19.34
CA ALA A 65 -3.30 2.78 -18.55
C ALA A 65 -4.31 2.54 -17.42
N MET A 66 -5.40 1.79 -17.67
CA MET A 66 -6.34 1.41 -16.60
C MET A 66 -5.66 0.53 -15.54
N TYR A 67 -4.87 -0.45 -15.96
CA TYR A 67 -4.16 -1.35 -15.06
C TYR A 67 -3.18 -0.59 -14.15
N LEU A 68 -2.29 0.22 -14.75
CA LEU A 68 -1.28 1.00 -14.02
C LEU A 68 -1.92 2.02 -13.08
N ARG A 69 -3.01 2.69 -13.50
CA ARG A 69 -3.77 3.58 -12.63
C ARG A 69 -4.43 2.83 -11.47
N GLY A 70 -5.00 1.65 -11.74
CA GLY A 70 -5.56 0.79 -10.70
C GLY A 70 -4.52 0.38 -9.66
N LEU A 71 -3.30 0.03 -10.09
CA LEU A 71 -2.19 -0.28 -9.17
C LEU A 71 -1.79 0.92 -8.31
N ALA A 72 -1.63 2.10 -8.91
CA ALA A 72 -1.26 3.31 -8.19
C ALA A 72 -2.28 3.62 -7.09
N LEU A 73 -3.57 3.58 -7.44
CA LEU A 73 -4.66 3.78 -6.48
C LEU A 73 -4.65 2.73 -5.36
N TYR A 74 -4.38 1.46 -5.68
CA TYR A 74 -4.31 0.40 -4.69
C TYR A 74 -3.18 0.61 -3.67
N TYR A 75 -1.98 1.02 -4.12
CA TYR A 75 -0.88 1.33 -3.22
C TYR A 75 -1.06 2.62 -2.42
N GLN A 76 -2.05 3.45 -2.78
CA GLN A 76 -2.51 4.59 -2.00
C GLN A 76 -3.67 4.24 -1.05
N GLY A 77 -4.12 2.98 -1.04
CA GLY A 77 -5.24 2.51 -0.23
C GLY A 77 -6.62 2.75 -0.81
N ASN A 78 -6.71 3.28 -2.04
CA ASN A 78 -7.96 3.55 -2.74
C ASN A 78 -8.49 2.27 -3.43
N CYS A 79 -8.77 1.23 -2.64
CA CYS A 79 -9.10 -0.11 -3.13
C CYS A 79 -10.34 -0.16 -4.03
N ASP A 80 -11.41 0.59 -3.72
CA ASP A 80 -12.63 0.60 -4.53
C ASP A 80 -12.38 1.17 -5.93
N SER A 81 -11.69 2.32 -6.00
CA SER A 81 -11.28 2.94 -7.27
C SER A 81 -10.33 2.05 -8.05
N ALA A 82 -9.38 1.40 -7.38
CA ALA A 82 -8.48 0.42 -7.99
C ALA A 82 -9.25 -0.74 -8.63
N LEU A 83 -10.19 -1.35 -7.89
CA LEU A 83 -11.03 -2.43 -8.40
C LEU A 83 -11.89 -1.99 -9.58
N ASN A 84 -12.43 -0.78 -9.56
CA ASN A 84 -13.21 -0.23 -10.67
C ASN A 84 -12.36 -0.15 -11.95
N HIS A 85 -11.15 0.39 -11.89
CA HIS A 85 -10.25 0.44 -13.05
C HIS A 85 -9.84 -0.96 -13.54
N LEU A 86 -9.55 -1.90 -12.64
CA LEU A 86 -9.23 -3.28 -13.02
C LEU A 86 -10.41 -4.01 -13.65
N VAL A 87 -11.63 -3.74 -13.19
CA VAL A 87 -12.85 -4.28 -13.80
C VAL A 87 -13.07 -3.70 -15.20
N GLN A 88 -12.89 -2.39 -15.38
CA GLN A 88 -12.96 -1.75 -16.69
C GLN A 88 -11.90 -2.32 -17.65
N CYS A 89 -10.66 -2.47 -17.19
CA CYS A 89 -9.57 -3.09 -17.95
C CYS A 89 -9.99 -4.49 -18.46
N LEU A 90 -10.50 -5.34 -17.57
CA LEU A 90 -10.93 -6.70 -17.91
C LEU A 90 -12.22 -6.77 -18.74
N LYS A 91 -13.05 -5.73 -18.72
CA LYS A 91 -14.23 -5.64 -19.59
C LYS A 91 -13.81 -5.44 -21.04
N SER A 92 -12.80 -4.60 -21.27
CA SER A 92 -12.30 -4.29 -22.60
C SER A 92 -11.29 -5.32 -23.10
N HIS A 93 -10.49 -5.89 -22.18
CA HIS A 93 -9.45 -6.86 -22.46
C HIS A 93 -9.53 -8.03 -21.48
N PRO A 94 -10.42 -9.02 -21.71
CA PRO A 94 -10.65 -10.13 -20.79
C PRO A 94 -9.39 -10.95 -20.49
N ASP A 95 -8.46 -11.03 -21.42
CA ASP A 95 -7.22 -11.82 -21.34
C ASP A 95 -6.07 -11.10 -20.62
N HIS A 96 -6.30 -9.91 -20.07
CA HIS A 96 -5.29 -9.16 -19.31
C HIS A 96 -4.96 -9.86 -17.98
N THR A 97 -3.98 -10.76 -18.00
CA THR A 97 -3.60 -11.62 -16.88
C THR A 97 -3.17 -10.83 -15.64
N LYS A 98 -2.33 -9.79 -15.81
CA LYS A 98 -1.87 -8.94 -14.70
C LYS A 98 -3.05 -8.29 -13.94
N ALA A 99 -4.00 -7.71 -14.66
CA ALA A 99 -5.19 -7.09 -14.09
C ALA A 99 -6.09 -8.11 -13.38
N ARG A 100 -6.27 -9.31 -13.96
CA ARG A 100 -7.04 -10.41 -13.36
C ARG A 100 -6.44 -10.86 -12.03
N ASN A 101 -5.12 -11.08 -12.00
CA ASN A 101 -4.40 -11.52 -10.81
C ASN A 101 -4.46 -10.46 -9.72
N MET A 102 -4.16 -9.20 -10.07
CA MET A 102 -4.21 -8.11 -9.11
C MET A 102 -5.62 -7.92 -8.52
N ARG A 103 -6.66 -8.00 -9.36
CA ARG A 103 -8.05 -7.93 -8.87
C ARG A 103 -8.36 -9.04 -7.85
N LYS A 104 -7.80 -10.25 -8.04
CA LYS A 104 -7.97 -11.36 -7.09
C LYS A 104 -7.26 -11.06 -5.77
N VAL A 105 -6.02 -10.57 -5.83
CA VAL A 105 -5.22 -10.18 -4.65
C VAL A 105 -5.94 -9.11 -3.85
N ILE A 106 -6.32 -7.98 -4.48
CA ILE A 106 -7.01 -6.88 -3.79
C ILE A 106 -8.29 -7.38 -3.12
N LYS A 107 -9.08 -8.21 -3.79
CA LYS A 107 -10.31 -8.78 -3.19
C LYS A 107 -10.02 -9.69 -2.01
N ALA A 108 -8.97 -10.50 -2.05
CA ALA A 108 -8.57 -11.37 -0.95
C ALA A 108 -8.15 -10.53 0.27
N VAL A 109 -7.25 -9.56 0.06
CA VAL A 109 -6.79 -8.63 1.11
C VAL A 109 -7.98 -7.92 1.76
N GLU A 110 -8.89 -7.36 0.96
CA GLU A 110 -10.05 -6.63 1.50
C GLU A 110 -11.05 -7.53 2.21
N ALA A 111 -11.25 -8.76 1.72
CA ALA A 111 -12.11 -9.74 2.37
C ALA A 111 -11.56 -10.15 3.74
N SER A 112 -10.28 -10.54 3.82
CA SER A 112 -9.64 -10.95 5.07
C SER A 112 -9.50 -9.77 6.04
N LYS A 113 -9.18 -8.56 5.56
CA LYS A 113 -9.23 -7.33 6.37
C LYS A 113 -10.61 -7.09 6.98
N LYS A 114 -11.67 -7.17 6.16
CA LYS A 114 -13.05 -6.95 6.61
C LYS A 114 -13.49 -8.01 7.63
N ALA A 115 -13.21 -9.27 7.34
CA ALA A 115 -13.52 -10.38 8.25
C ALA A 115 -12.74 -10.24 9.57
N GLY A 116 -11.44 -9.89 9.51
CA GLY A 116 -10.62 -9.66 10.70
C GLY A 116 -11.16 -8.52 11.57
N ASN A 117 -11.61 -7.42 10.95
CA ASN A 117 -12.26 -6.31 11.65
C ASN A 117 -13.55 -6.76 12.36
N GLU A 118 -14.35 -7.63 11.73
CA GLU A 118 -15.59 -8.15 12.31
C GLU A 118 -15.33 -9.13 13.46
N ALA A 119 -14.36 -10.03 13.28
CA ALA A 119 -13.90 -10.93 14.33
C ALA A 119 -13.37 -10.16 15.55
N TYR A 120 -12.60 -9.09 15.33
CA TYR A 120 -12.12 -8.22 16.41
C TYR A 120 -13.26 -7.56 17.19
N LYS A 121 -14.26 -7.00 16.49
CA LYS A 121 -15.46 -6.41 17.13
C LYS A 121 -16.24 -7.44 17.94
N SER A 122 -16.31 -8.67 17.44
CA SER A 122 -16.92 -9.83 18.10
C SER A 122 -16.03 -10.44 19.20
N ARG A 123 -14.88 -9.83 19.52
CA ARG A 123 -13.89 -10.31 20.50
C ARG A 123 -13.32 -11.70 20.21
N LYS A 124 -13.41 -12.17 18.97
CA LYS A 124 -12.80 -13.42 18.50
C LYS A 124 -11.36 -13.14 18.08
N TYR A 125 -10.50 -12.95 19.09
CA TYR A 125 -9.15 -12.43 18.87
C TYR A 125 -8.25 -13.37 18.07
N ASP A 126 -8.28 -14.68 18.29
CA ASP A 126 -7.45 -15.62 17.50
C ASP A 126 -7.86 -15.65 16.02
N GLU A 127 -9.17 -15.61 15.75
CA GLU A 127 -9.70 -15.51 14.39
C GLU A 127 -9.28 -14.19 13.72
N ALA A 128 -9.41 -13.07 14.43
CA ALA A 128 -8.98 -11.76 13.92
C ALA A 128 -7.48 -11.73 13.61
N PHE A 129 -6.64 -12.31 14.48
CA PHE A 129 -5.20 -12.41 14.27
C PHE A 129 -4.86 -13.18 12.98
N ALA A 130 -5.50 -14.34 12.79
CA ALA A 130 -5.30 -15.17 11.60
C ALA A 130 -5.72 -14.43 10.32
N LEU A 131 -6.88 -13.77 10.34
CA LEU A 131 -7.41 -13.03 9.19
C LEU A 131 -6.56 -11.81 8.81
N TYR A 132 -6.02 -11.06 9.79
CA TYR A 132 -5.08 -9.99 9.47
C TYR A 132 -3.74 -10.53 8.93
N THR A 133 -3.29 -11.69 9.41
CA THR A 133 -2.08 -12.34 8.90
C THR A 133 -2.27 -12.79 7.46
N GLU A 134 -3.40 -13.44 7.15
CA GLU A 134 -3.76 -13.82 5.78
C GLU A 134 -3.82 -12.60 4.85
N ALA A 135 -4.38 -11.48 5.31
CA ALA A 135 -4.43 -10.25 4.53
C ALA A 135 -3.03 -9.67 4.22
N ILE A 136 -2.08 -9.79 5.16
CA ILE A 136 -0.69 -9.35 4.97
C ILE A 136 0.05 -10.27 4.00
N GLU A 137 -0.11 -11.58 4.15
CA GLU A 137 0.55 -12.60 3.29
C GLU A 137 0.01 -12.57 1.85
N ALA A 138 -1.25 -12.16 1.64
CA ALA A 138 -1.83 -12.01 0.31
C ALA A 138 -1.16 -10.91 -0.53
N ASP A 139 -0.60 -9.87 0.10
CA ASP A 139 0.26 -8.89 -0.57
C ASP A 139 1.25 -8.21 0.41
N GLU A 140 2.45 -8.78 0.52
CA GLU A 140 3.50 -8.27 1.41
C GLU A 140 4.08 -6.91 0.96
N ASN A 141 3.91 -6.52 -0.31
CA ASN A 141 4.55 -5.34 -0.88
C ASN A 141 3.73 -4.05 -0.70
N ASN A 142 2.45 -4.16 -0.35
CA ASN A 142 1.59 -2.99 -0.15
C ASN A 142 1.87 -2.32 1.21
N THR A 143 2.84 -1.41 1.23
CA THR A 143 3.27 -0.75 2.46
C THR A 143 2.14 0.03 3.15
N TYR A 144 1.26 0.68 2.37
CA TYR A 144 0.14 1.46 2.90
C TYR A 144 -0.89 0.58 3.62
N THR A 145 -1.28 -0.53 2.99
CA THR A 145 -2.29 -1.43 3.55
C THR A 145 -1.70 -2.22 4.71
N ASN A 146 -0.45 -2.68 4.58
CA ASN A 146 0.20 -3.49 5.59
C ASN A 146 0.47 -2.72 6.88
N SER A 147 0.84 -1.43 6.84
CA SER A 147 0.98 -0.63 8.06
C SER A 147 -0.32 -0.58 8.89
N ARG A 148 -1.48 -0.53 8.23
CA ARG A 148 -2.81 -0.56 8.88
C ARG A 148 -3.15 -1.96 9.40
N LEU A 149 -2.83 -3.01 8.63
CA LEU A 149 -3.08 -4.39 9.03
C LEU A 149 -2.23 -4.80 10.25
N TYR A 150 -0.94 -4.47 10.25
CA TYR A 150 -0.07 -4.66 11.42
C TYR A 150 -0.61 -3.90 12.64
N SER A 151 -1.11 -2.68 12.49
CA SER A 151 -1.68 -1.93 13.62
C SER A 151 -2.96 -2.57 14.16
N ASN A 152 -3.78 -3.14 13.28
CA ASN A 152 -4.97 -3.89 13.67
C ASN A 152 -4.60 -5.22 14.36
N ARG A 153 -3.58 -5.93 13.87
CA ARG A 153 -3.08 -7.16 14.48
C ARG A 153 -2.40 -6.89 15.83
N ALA A 154 -1.66 -5.79 15.97
CA ALA A 154 -1.17 -5.29 17.25
C ALA A 154 -2.32 -4.99 18.23
N ALA A 155 -3.46 -4.47 17.75
CA ALA A 155 -4.63 -4.26 18.59
C ALA A 155 -5.16 -5.58 19.17
N VAL A 156 -5.22 -6.63 18.34
CA VAL A 156 -5.59 -7.98 18.77
C VAL A 156 -4.63 -8.49 19.84
N LEU A 157 -3.32 -8.41 19.57
CA LEU A 157 -2.28 -8.85 20.50
C LEU A 157 -2.33 -8.10 21.84
N GLN A 158 -2.60 -6.80 21.80
CA GLN A 158 -2.83 -5.98 23.00
C GLN A 158 -4.03 -6.51 23.82
N GLN A 159 -5.16 -6.84 23.17
CA GLN A 159 -6.33 -7.42 23.87
C GLN A 159 -6.01 -8.80 24.47
N GLN A 160 -5.10 -9.55 23.85
CA GLN A 160 -4.59 -10.82 24.35
C GLN A 160 -3.49 -10.67 25.42
N LYS A 161 -3.12 -9.43 25.80
CA LYS A 161 -2.00 -9.12 26.71
C LYS A 161 -0.63 -9.63 26.23
N LYS A 162 -0.48 -9.85 24.92
CA LYS A 162 0.79 -10.22 24.27
C LYS A 162 1.54 -8.96 23.86
N PHE A 163 1.97 -8.17 24.85
CA PHE A 163 2.45 -6.81 24.63
C PHE A 163 3.73 -6.74 23.78
N GLU A 164 4.71 -7.61 24.00
CA GLU A 164 5.95 -7.62 23.19
C GLU A 164 5.67 -7.92 21.71
N ALA A 165 4.78 -8.87 21.42
CA ALA A 165 4.37 -9.15 20.05
C ALA A 165 3.61 -7.96 19.43
N ALA A 166 2.78 -7.27 20.22
CA ALA A 166 2.08 -6.08 19.78
C ALA A 166 3.05 -4.92 19.48
N ILE A 167 4.10 -4.77 20.28
CA ILE A 167 5.19 -3.80 20.05
C ILE A 167 5.89 -4.13 18.72
N ALA A 168 6.26 -5.38 18.48
CA ALA A 168 6.90 -5.79 17.23
C ALA A 168 6.03 -5.51 15.98
N ASP A 169 4.71 -5.76 16.06
CA ASP A 169 3.78 -5.38 14.98
C ASP A 169 3.71 -3.85 14.82
N CYS A 170 3.74 -3.08 15.90
CA CYS A 170 3.80 -1.62 15.82
C CYS A 170 5.13 -1.10 15.25
N ASP A 171 6.25 -1.77 15.51
CA ASP A 171 7.55 -1.46 14.92
C ASP A 171 7.48 -1.60 13.39
N ARG A 172 6.87 -2.69 12.91
CA ARG A 172 6.60 -2.88 11.47
C ARG A 172 5.67 -1.81 10.91
N CYS A 173 4.70 -1.32 11.68
CA CYS A 173 3.88 -0.20 11.23
C CYS A 173 4.72 1.06 10.98
N VAL A 174 5.59 1.44 11.92
CA VAL A 174 6.37 2.69 11.82
C VAL A 174 7.49 2.60 10.77
N GLU A 175 8.01 1.40 10.51
CA GLU A 175 8.94 1.16 9.40
C GLU A 175 8.26 1.36 8.03
N LEU A 176 7.01 0.90 7.90
CA LEU A 176 6.24 1.01 6.67
C LEU A 176 5.64 2.41 6.46
N ASP A 177 5.19 3.04 7.54
CA ASP A 177 4.58 4.37 7.55
C ASP A 177 5.01 5.14 8.81
N PRO A 178 6.13 5.89 8.74
CA PRO A 178 6.66 6.69 9.86
C PRO A 178 5.74 7.82 10.33
N ASN A 179 4.69 8.13 9.57
CA ASN A 179 3.72 9.18 9.92
C ASN A 179 2.43 8.60 10.50
N PHE A 180 2.35 7.27 10.70
CA PHE A 180 1.15 6.63 11.17
C PHE A 180 0.95 6.80 12.68
N VAL A 181 0.31 7.90 13.08
CA VAL A 181 0.06 8.29 14.49
C VAL A 181 -0.47 7.13 15.35
N LYS A 182 -1.45 6.37 14.84
CA LYS A 182 -2.06 5.24 15.58
C LYS A 182 -1.06 4.15 15.96
N ALA A 183 -0.01 3.94 15.17
CA ALA A 183 1.03 2.96 15.48
C ALA A 183 1.82 3.38 16.73
N TYR A 184 2.27 4.64 16.78
CA TYR A 184 2.98 5.19 17.94
C TYR A 184 2.11 5.16 19.20
N THR A 185 0.85 5.62 19.12
CA THR A 185 -0.07 5.58 20.26
C THR A 185 -0.29 4.16 20.77
N ARG A 186 -0.39 3.16 19.88
CA ARG A 186 -0.59 1.77 20.27
C ARG A 186 0.68 1.15 20.87
N ARG A 187 1.84 1.42 20.26
CA ARG A 187 3.14 0.98 20.78
C ARG A 187 3.39 1.53 22.18
N ALA A 188 3.11 2.82 22.38
CA ALA A 188 3.21 3.47 23.68
C ALA A 188 2.34 2.80 24.75
N LYS A 189 1.08 2.48 24.41
CA LYS A 189 0.18 1.75 25.33
C LYS A 189 0.75 0.37 25.69
N CYS A 190 1.25 -0.39 24.72
CA CYS A 190 1.82 -1.72 24.99
C CYS A 190 3.10 -1.62 25.83
N LYS A 191 3.93 -0.60 25.59
CA LYS A 191 5.13 -0.30 26.39
C LYS A 191 4.79 0.08 27.82
N LEU A 192 3.75 0.89 28.06
CA LEU A 192 3.26 1.19 29.41
C LEU A 192 2.85 -0.08 30.17
N GLU A 193 2.08 -0.96 29.53
CA GLU A 193 1.65 -2.23 30.12
C GLU A 193 2.83 -3.20 30.35
N SER A 194 3.95 -2.98 29.67
CA SER A 194 5.21 -3.73 29.83
C SER A 194 6.22 -2.99 30.70
N GLU A 195 5.79 -1.93 31.41
CA GLU A 195 6.62 -1.10 32.30
C GLU A 195 7.81 -0.38 31.62
N GLN A 196 7.79 -0.25 30.30
CA GLN A 196 8.77 0.48 29.49
C GLN A 196 8.38 1.97 29.39
N TYR A 197 8.35 2.65 30.54
CA TYR A 197 7.75 4.00 30.66
C TYR A 197 8.45 5.06 29.81
N ASP A 198 9.79 5.14 29.83
CA ASP A 198 10.55 6.14 29.08
C ASP A 198 10.32 6.02 27.57
N ASP A 199 10.26 4.80 27.06
CA ASP A 199 10.03 4.55 25.63
C ASP A 199 8.57 4.75 25.23
N ALA A 200 7.63 4.58 26.16
CA ALA A 200 6.24 4.95 25.94
C ALA A 200 6.07 6.47 25.83
N VAL A 201 6.75 7.25 26.67
CA VAL A 201 6.72 8.73 26.62
C VAL A 201 7.21 9.21 25.25
N LYS A 202 8.36 8.72 24.78
CA LYS A 202 8.90 9.06 23.45
C LYS A 202 7.91 8.79 22.32
N ASP A 203 7.20 7.65 22.39
CA ASP A 203 6.18 7.31 21.40
C ASP A 203 4.96 8.23 21.46
N TYR A 204 4.51 8.63 22.65
CA TYR A 204 3.42 9.60 22.79
C TYR A 204 3.81 10.99 22.31
N GLU A 205 5.02 11.47 22.63
CA GLU A 205 5.54 12.74 22.13
C GLU A 205 5.62 12.74 20.60
N LYS A 206 6.11 11.64 20.01
CA LYS A 206 6.15 11.48 18.56
C LYS A 206 4.75 11.48 17.95
N ALA A 207 3.79 10.78 18.57
CA ALA A 207 2.40 10.76 18.12
C ALA A 207 1.77 12.17 18.17
N ALA A 208 2.00 12.93 19.24
CA ALA A 208 1.48 14.29 19.41
C ALA A 208 2.08 15.25 18.36
N SER A 209 3.40 15.21 18.17
CA SER A 209 4.09 16.03 17.15
C SER A 209 3.57 15.74 15.73
N LEU A 210 3.30 14.47 15.41
CA LEU A 210 2.71 14.08 14.13
C LEU A 210 1.24 14.52 14.00
N ASP A 211 0.44 14.43 15.06
CA ASP A 211 -0.96 14.89 15.04
C ASP A 211 -1.06 16.40 14.83
N GLU A 212 -0.20 17.19 15.48
CA GLU A 212 -0.12 18.65 15.27
C GLU A 212 0.31 19.00 13.84
N SER A 213 1.27 18.26 13.28
CA SER A 213 1.74 18.48 11.90
C SER A 213 0.71 18.07 10.84
N ASN A 214 -0.27 17.24 11.19
CA ASN A 214 -1.30 16.72 10.30
C ASN A 214 -2.63 17.51 10.36
N ARG A 215 -2.75 18.52 11.22
CA ARG A 215 -3.91 19.42 11.33
C ARG A 215 -3.79 20.61 10.39
#